data_AF-A0A811JSQ7-F1
#
_entry.id   AF-A0A811JSQ7-F1
#
_cell.length_a   1.000
_cell.length_b   1.000
_cell.length_c   1.000
_cell.angle_alpha   90.00
_cell.angle_beta   90.00
_cell.angle_gamma   90.00
#
_symmetry.space_group_name_H-M   'P 1'
#
loop_
_entity.id
_entity.type
_entity.pdbx_description
1 polymer ?
#
loop_
_entity_poly.entity_id
_entity_poly.type
_entity_poly.pdbx_seq_one_letter_code
_entity_poly.pdbx_strand_id
1 'polypeptide(L)'
;MNYAGSSKEVDWEKYQRRFDQEFEKSGTKEKIVQETRERLNNSKWADEVQHKFDEYVKSKGIKPSELNEKHMEEICNEMKDELRRIIPNDIKRDLLESITDFIDDQMLEVKKEVLS
;
A
#
# COMPACT_ATOMS: atom_id res chain seq x y z
N MET A 1 28.87 -40.36 -11.40
CA MET A 1 29.20 -38.94 -11.63
C MET A 1 28.27 -38.11 -10.78
N ASN A 2 28.78 -37.55 -9.68
CA ASN A 2 27.98 -36.68 -8.80
C ASN A 2 28.12 -35.25 -9.29
N TYR A 3 27.07 -34.71 -9.91
CA TYR A 3 26.95 -33.26 -10.10
C TYR A 3 26.52 -32.66 -8.77
N ALA A 4 27.49 -32.34 -7.92
CA ALA A 4 27.29 -31.44 -6.79
C ALA A 4 27.14 -30.02 -7.36
N GLY A 5 25.94 -29.70 -7.87
CA GLY A 5 25.57 -28.32 -8.12
C GLY A 5 25.51 -27.61 -6.77
N SER A 6 26.56 -26.84 -6.45
CA SER A 6 26.56 -25.91 -5.34
C SER A 6 25.51 -24.84 -5.62
N SER A 7 24.26 -25.10 -5.22
CA SER A 7 23.23 -24.07 -5.15
C SER A 7 23.65 -23.14 -4.02
N LYS A 8 24.23 -21.97 -4.34
CA LYS A 8 24.40 -20.88 -3.37
C LYS A 8 23.01 -20.64 -2.76
N GLU A 9 22.84 -20.97 -1.48
CA GLU A 9 21.60 -20.72 -0.77
C GLU A 9 21.38 -19.21 -0.74
N VAL A 10 20.27 -18.75 -1.31
CA VAL A 10 19.93 -17.33 -1.38
C VAL A 10 19.36 -16.91 -0.04
N ASP A 11 20.05 -16.00 0.64
CA ASP A 11 19.57 -15.38 1.87
C ASP A 11 18.43 -14.38 1.56
N TRP A 12 17.21 -14.90 1.46
CA TRP A 12 16.02 -14.11 1.14
C TRP A 12 15.68 -13.08 2.24
N GLU A 13 16.02 -13.34 3.50
CA GLU A 13 15.80 -12.36 4.57
C GLU A 13 16.68 -11.13 4.40
N LYS A 14 17.94 -11.32 4.00
CA LYS A 14 18.83 -10.20 3.63
C LYS A 14 18.27 -9.40 2.47
N TYR A 15 17.77 -10.04 1.42
CA TYR A 15 17.21 -9.35 0.26
C TYR A 15 15.89 -8.65 0.57
N GLN A 16 15.01 -9.26 1.37
CA GLN A 16 13.79 -8.61 1.82
C GLN A 16 14.09 -7.34 2.62
N ARG A 17 15.01 -7.39 3.58
CA ARG A 17 15.44 -6.20 4.34
C ARG A 17 16.03 -5.12 3.43
N ARG A 18 16.77 -5.50 2.39
CA ARG A 18 17.29 -4.55 1.40
C ARG A 18 16.15 -3.93 0.59
N PHE A 19 15.18 -4.72 0.14
CA PHE A 19 14.04 -4.21 -0.63
C PHE A 19 13.24 -3.21 0.18
N ASP A 20 12.95 -3.51 1.46
CA ASP A 20 12.26 -2.58 2.35
C ASP A 20 13.04 -1.26 2.52
N GLN A 21 14.36 -1.34 2.70
CA GLN A 21 15.22 -0.15 2.81
C GLN A 21 15.27 0.65 1.52
N GLU A 22 15.40 -0.01 0.37
CA GLU A 22 15.44 0.67 -0.93
C GLU A 22 14.08 1.25 -1.29
N PHE A 23 12.98 0.60 -0.92
CA PHE A 23 11.63 1.12 -1.13
C PHE A 23 11.43 2.47 -0.42
N GLU A 24 12.00 2.62 0.78
CA GLU A 24 11.99 3.88 1.53
C GLU A 24 13.05 4.88 1.06
N LYS A 25 14.30 4.46 0.83
CA LYS A 25 15.41 5.38 0.49
C LYS A 25 15.34 5.94 -0.92
N SER A 26 14.80 5.18 -1.87
CA SER A 26 14.71 5.60 -3.28
C SER A 26 13.64 6.69 -3.52
N GLY A 27 12.77 6.95 -2.53
CA GLY A 27 11.59 7.80 -2.70
C GLY A 27 10.44 7.11 -3.44
N THR A 28 10.59 5.82 -3.79
CA THR A 28 9.56 5.06 -4.51
C THR A 28 8.29 4.93 -3.69
N LYS A 29 8.41 4.67 -2.38
CA LYS A 29 7.27 4.63 -1.46
C LYS A 29 6.47 5.93 -1.50
N GLU A 30 7.12 7.08 -1.36
CA GLU A 30 6.49 8.40 -1.34
C GLU A 30 5.82 8.69 -2.68
N LYS A 31 6.49 8.35 -3.79
CA LYS A 31 5.94 8.48 -5.15
C LYS A 31 4.65 7.66 -5.32
N ILE A 32 4.68 6.37 -4.99
CA ILE A 32 3.50 5.48 -5.10
C ILE A 32 2.37 5.97 -4.19
N VAL A 33 2.68 6.40 -2.96
CA VAL A 33 1.69 6.96 -2.04
C VAL A 33 1.03 8.20 -2.63
N GLN A 34 1.82 9.12 -3.20
CA GLN A 34 1.32 10.35 -3.79
C GLN A 34 0.44 10.08 -5.01
N GLU A 35 0.90 9.24 -5.95
CA GLU A 35 0.13 8.87 -7.14
C GLU A 35 -1.17 8.16 -6.77
N THR A 36 -1.13 7.26 -5.78
CA THR A 36 -2.34 6.58 -5.28
C THR A 36 -3.31 7.56 -4.64
N ARG A 37 -2.82 8.52 -3.83
CA ARG A 37 -3.66 9.57 -3.25
C ARG A 37 -4.32 10.44 -4.30
N GLU A 38 -3.57 10.87 -5.30
CA GLU A 38 -4.09 11.68 -6.40
C GLU A 38 -5.19 10.92 -7.17
N ARG A 39 -4.96 9.64 -7.48
CA ARG A 39 -5.96 8.79 -8.15
C ARG A 39 -7.22 8.60 -7.30
N LEU A 40 -7.07 8.33 -6.00
CA LEU A 40 -8.20 8.18 -5.09
C LEU A 40 -9.02 9.47 -4.99
N ASN A 41 -8.36 10.63 -4.85
CA ASN A 41 -9.00 11.94 -4.77
C ASN A 41 -9.68 12.34 -6.09
N ASN A 42 -9.14 11.91 -7.23
CA ASN A 42 -9.71 12.16 -8.56
C ASN A 42 -10.73 11.09 -8.98
N SER A 43 -11.05 10.14 -8.11
CA SER A 43 -12.04 9.09 -8.35
C SER A 43 -13.30 9.32 -7.50
N LYS A 44 -14.36 8.55 -7.79
CA LYS A 44 -15.59 8.56 -6.98
C LYS A 44 -15.39 8.02 -5.56
N TRP A 45 -14.23 7.43 -5.25
CA TRP A 45 -13.94 6.90 -3.92
C TRP A 45 -14.01 8.00 -2.84
N ALA A 46 -13.48 9.19 -3.11
CA ALA A 46 -13.49 10.28 -2.14
C ALA A 46 -14.94 10.72 -1.80
N ASP A 47 -15.80 10.81 -2.81
CA ASP A 47 -17.22 11.13 -2.62
C ASP A 47 -17.95 10.04 -1.83
N GLU A 48 -17.67 8.76 -2.13
CA GLU A 48 -18.24 7.63 -1.40
C GLU A 48 -17.76 7.58 0.06
N VAL A 49 -16.48 7.87 0.33
CA VAL A 49 -15.94 7.99 1.69
C VAL A 49 -16.66 9.09 2.46
N GLN A 50 -16.87 10.26 1.86
CA GLN A 50 -17.58 11.37 2.49
C GLN A 50 -19.03 11.00 2.81
N HIS A 51 -19.74 10.39 1.86
CA HIS A 51 -21.11 9.92 2.07
C HIS A 51 -21.19 8.92 3.24
N LYS A 52 -20.28 7.95 3.27
CA LYS A 52 -20.21 6.94 4.33
C LYS A 52 -19.90 7.54 5.69
N PHE A 53 -19.01 8.53 5.71
CA PHE A 53 -18.68 9.28 6.93
C PHE A 53 -19.92 9.99 7.48
N ASP A 54 -20.67 10.70 6.63
CA ASP A 54 -21.88 11.42 7.03
C ASP A 54 -22.98 10.47 7.55
N GLU A 55 -23.16 9.32 6.89
CA GLU A 55 -24.05 8.25 7.37
C GLU A 55 -23.62 7.73 8.74
N TYR A 56 -22.33 7.47 8.93
CA TYR A 56 -21.79 6.96 10.19
C TYR A 56 -22.00 7.97 11.33
N VAL A 57 -21.61 9.24 11.14
CA VAL A 57 -21.75 10.31 12.13
C VAL A 57 -23.22 10.48 12.53
N LYS A 58 -24.13 10.49 11.54
CA LYS A 58 -25.57 10.54 11.77
C LYS A 58 -26.07 9.32 12.54
N SER A 59 -25.59 8.12 12.24
CA SER A 59 -26.00 6.88 12.92
C SER A 59 -25.56 6.83 14.39
N LYS A 60 -24.42 7.44 14.71
CA LYS A 60 -23.89 7.55 16.09
C LYS A 60 -24.51 8.73 16.86
N GLY A 61 -25.32 9.56 16.19
CA GLY A 61 -25.94 10.75 16.79
C GLY A 61 -24.94 11.85 17.14
N ILE A 62 -23.74 11.80 16.56
CA ILE A 62 -22.68 12.79 16.79
C ILE A 62 -23.00 14.02 15.95
N LYS A 63 -23.01 15.21 16.55
CA LYS A 63 -23.14 16.45 15.75
C LYS A 63 -21.77 16.83 15.18
N PRO A 64 -21.71 17.45 13.99
CA PRO A 64 -20.45 17.94 13.43
C PRO A 64 -19.67 18.86 14.37
N SER A 65 -20.35 19.66 15.19
CA SER A 65 -19.74 20.55 16.20
C SER A 65 -19.11 19.83 17.38
N GLU A 66 -19.39 18.55 17.57
CA GLU A 66 -18.90 17.71 18.68
C GLU A 66 -17.77 16.76 18.22
N LEU A 67 -17.47 16.74 16.91
CA LEU A 67 -16.36 15.98 16.37
C LEU A 67 -15.04 16.50 16.92
N ASN A 68 -14.23 15.56 17.40
CA ASN A 68 -12.90 15.81 17.92
C ASN A 68 -11.98 14.68 17.45
N GLU A 69 -10.70 14.78 17.79
CA GLU A 69 -9.67 13.81 17.40
C GLU A 69 -10.03 12.37 17.79
N LYS A 70 -10.54 12.16 19.01
CA LYS A 70 -10.95 10.82 19.48
C LYS A 70 -12.08 10.24 18.63
N HIS A 71 -13.09 11.03 18.29
CA HIS A 71 -14.16 10.59 17.39
C HIS A 71 -13.60 10.21 16.01
N MET A 72 -12.63 10.98 15.49
CA MET A 72 -12.00 10.67 14.20
C MET A 72 -11.19 9.38 14.23
N GLU A 73 -10.48 9.10 15.32
CA GLU A 73 -9.77 7.82 15.50
C GLU A 73 -10.74 6.63 15.55
N GLU A 74 -11.84 6.76 16.31
CA GLU A 74 -12.89 5.75 16.40
C GLU A 74 -13.52 5.48 15.02
N ILE A 75 -13.88 6.54 14.29
CA ILE A 75 -14.40 6.48 12.92
C ILE A 75 -13.42 5.76 11.99
N CYS A 76 -12.15 6.18 11.99
CA CYS A 76 -11.12 5.57 11.16
C CYS A 76 -10.96 4.08 11.47
N ASN A 77 -10.99 3.69 12.74
CA ASN A 77 -10.84 2.31 13.16
C ASN A 77 -12.05 1.44 12.79
N GLU A 78 -13.27 1.94 12.98
CA GLU A 78 -14.50 1.19 12.66
C GLU A 78 -14.74 1.08 11.15
N MET A 79 -14.44 2.14 10.39
CA MET A 79 -14.77 2.19 8.96
C MET A 79 -13.65 1.67 8.05
N LYS A 80 -12.44 1.47 8.56
CA LYS A 80 -11.23 1.10 7.77
C LYS A 80 -11.49 0.03 6.72
N ASP A 81 -12.10 -1.08 7.11
CA ASP A 81 -12.31 -2.21 6.21
C ASP A 81 -13.41 -1.96 5.18
N GLU A 82 -14.45 -1.21 5.55
CA GLU A 82 -15.48 -0.77 4.60
C GLU A 82 -14.89 0.19 3.56
N LEU A 83 -14.14 1.20 4.00
CA LEU A 83 -13.52 2.20 3.12
C LEU A 83 -12.50 1.56 2.17
N ARG A 84 -11.79 0.51 2.62
CA ARG A 84 -10.88 -0.27 1.77
C ARG A 84 -11.61 -1.11 0.71
N ARG A 85 -12.80 -1.64 1.03
CA ARG A 85 -13.58 -2.45 0.10
C ARG A 85 -14.06 -1.63 -1.09
N ILE A 86 -14.50 -0.40 -0.83
CA ILE A 86 -15.02 0.51 -1.87
C ILE A 86 -13.94 1.12 -2.76
N ILE A 87 -12.64 0.91 -2.46
CA ILE A 87 -11.57 1.34 -3.36
C ILE A 87 -11.79 0.70 -4.75
N PRO A 88 -11.85 1.49 -5.83
CA PRO A 88 -12.00 1.00 -7.19
C PRO A 88 -10.92 -0.04 -7.58
N ASN A 89 -11.33 -1.09 -8.31
CA ASN A 89 -10.44 -2.20 -8.65
C ASN A 89 -9.32 -1.80 -9.61
N ASP A 90 -9.57 -0.83 -10.49
CA ASP A 90 -8.55 -0.23 -11.34
C ASP A 90 -7.46 0.46 -10.52
N ILE A 91 -7.81 1.22 -9.49
CA ILE A 91 -6.81 1.85 -8.60
C ILE A 91 -6.01 0.79 -7.83
N LYS A 92 -6.67 -0.29 -7.34
CA LYS A 92 -5.96 -1.41 -6.68
C LYS A 92 -4.97 -2.08 -7.62
N ARG A 93 -5.36 -2.31 -8.88
CA ARG A 93 -4.52 -2.94 -9.90
C ARG A 93 -3.32 -2.05 -10.20
N ASP A 94 -3.53 -0.76 -10.42
CA ASP A 94 -2.45 0.16 -10.78
C ASP A 94 -1.45 0.35 -9.60
N LEU A 95 -1.94 0.34 -8.35
CA LEU A 95 -1.07 0.30 -7.16
C LEU A 95 -0.24 -0.99 -7.12
N LEU A 96 -0.88 -2.15 -7.37
CA LEU A 96 -0.19 -3.44 -7.38
C LEU A 96 0.86 -3.50 -8.49
N GLU A 97 0.56 -2.98 -9.68
CA GLU A 97 1.48 -2.88 -10.81
C GLU A 97 2.71 -2.04 -10.44
N SER A 98 2.50 -0.86 -9.86
CA SER A 98 3.60 0.03 -9.41
C SER A 98 4.53 -0.64 -8.37
N ILE A 99 3.96 -1.42 -7.46
CA ILE A 99 4.74 -2.19 -6.47
C ILE A 99 5.46 -3.36 -7.16
N THR A 100 4.80 -4.04 -8.09
CA THR A 100 5.36 -5.18 -8.83
C THR A 100 6.55 -4.75 -9.67
N ASP A 101 6.44 -3.62 -10.38
CA ASP A 101 7.53 -3.04 -11.17
C ASP A 101 8.77 -2.77 -10.31
N PHE A 102 8.59 -2.18 -9.12
CA PHE A 102 9.69 -1.96 -8.18
C PHE A 102 10.33 -3.27 -7.74
N ILE A 103 9.52 -4.27 -7.37
CA ILE A 103 10.02 -5.58 -6.93
C ILE A 103 10.79 -6.26 -8.06
N ASP A 104 10.28 -6.22 -9.30
CA ASP A 104 10.92 -6.83 -10.45
C ASP A 104 12.29 -6.20 -10.75
N ASP A 105 12.40 -4.87 -10.66
CA ASP A 105 13.67 -4.15 -10.76
C ASP A 105 14.65 -4.61 -9.67
N GLN A 106 14.20 -4.71 -8.42
CA GLN A 106 15.04 -5.21 -7.32
C GLN A 106 15.48 -6.66 -7.54
N MET A 107 14.57 -7.52 -8.01
CA MET A 107 14.85 -8.93 -8.29
C MET A 107 15.85 -9.11 -9.44
N LEU A 108 15.84 -8.22 -10.43
CA LEU A 108 16.85 -8.21 -11.50
C LEU A 108 18.25 -7.91 -10.96
N GLU A 109 18.38 -6.98 -10.01
CA GLU A 109 19.67 -6.69 -9.36
C GLU A 109 20.16 -7.88 -8.53
N VAL A 110 19.28 -8.54 -7.78
CA VAL A 110 19.63 -9.78 -7.05
C VAL A 110 20.12 -10.88 -7.99
N LYS A 111 19.41 -11.09 -9.12
CA LYS A 111 19.83 -12.08 -10.12
C LYS A 111 21.22 -11.78 -10.68
N LYS A 112 21.55 -10.50 -10.94
CA LYS A 112 22.89 -10.09 -11.39
C LYS A 112 23.96 -10.43 -10.34
N GLU A 113 23.71 -10.12 -9.07
CA GLU A 113 24.65 -10.38 -7.96
C GLU A 113 24.88 -11.87 -7.68
N VAL A 114 23.85 -12.71 -7.80
CA VAL A 114 23.97 -14.15 -7.55
C VAL A 114 24.73 -14.87 -8.67
N LEU A 115 24.53 -14.40 -9.91
CA LEU A 115 25.13 -14.97 -11.12
C LEU A 115 26.53 -14.42 -11.44
N SER A 116 26.92 -13.28 -10.84
CA SER A 116 28.31 -12.80 -10.83
C SER A 116 29.20 -13.58 -9.87
#